data_AF-A0A430Q778-F1
#
_entry.id   AF-A0A430Q778-F1
#
_cell.length_a   1.000
_cell.length_b   1.000
_cell.length_c   1.000
_cell.angle_alpha   90.00
_cell.angle_beta   90.00
_cell.angle_gamma   90.00
#
_symmetry.space_group_name_H-M   'P 1'
#
loop_
_entity.id
_entity.type
_entity.pdbx_description
1 polymer ?
#
loop_
_entity_poly.entity_id
_entity_poly.type
_entity_poly.pdbx_seq_one_letter_code
_entity_poly.pdbx_strand_id
1 'polypeptide(L)'
;LCSNFFVILRQITSTSAHNNSNAFTNFIHSRYHEVKSAKPELSNYDVIRKLAQLYKSLPVEEVEKLKLEAKEHQSHVKKATKVIFLTFAYRNGMPKSPPNSGLKVFMREKLKDSKGTPVSQMRNDFKDTVKQWMSLPESDQLEYNNIAKDLKNDYETKLKEWATKNNIQYTKRISILADRFYRAYYPK
;
A
#
# COMPACT_ATOMS: atom_id res chain seq x y z
N LEU A 1 -5.87 -20.96 -9.14
CA LEU A 1 -5.09 -19.92 -8.42
C LEU A 1 -5.77 -18.55 -8.34
N CYS A 2 -6.66 -18.17 -9.27
CA CYS A 2 -7.36 -16.86 -9.23
C CYS A 2 -8.46 -16.74 -8.16
N SER A 3 -9.11 -17.84 -7.76
CA SER A 3 -10.28 -17.80 -6.86
C SER A 3 -9.98 -17.29 -5.45
N ASN A 4 -8.84 -17.71 -4.85
CA ASN A 4 -8.46 -17.27 -3.51
C ASN A 4 -8.07 -15.78 -3.43
N PHE A 5 -7.55 -15.21 -4.53
CA PHE A 5 -7.24 -13.78 -4.57
C PHE A 5 -8.52 -12.94 -4.54
N PHE A 6 -9.57 -13.33 -5.28
CA PHE A 6 -10.86 -12.64 -5.25
C PHE A 6 -11.60 -12.79 -3.92
N VAL A 7 -11.48 -13.92 -3.22
CA VAL A 7 -12.06 -14.10 -1.87
C VAL A 7 -11.36 -13.23 -0.84
N ILE A 8 -10.01 -13.22 -0.82
CA ILE A 8 -9.22 -12.32 0.03
C ILE A 8 -9.50 -10.85 -0.32
N LEU A 9 -9.62 -10.53 -1.61
CA LEU A 9 -9.98 -9.21 -2.11
C LEU A 9 -11.36 -8.77 -1.61
N ARG A 10 -12.37 -9.65 -1.66
CA ARG A 10 -13.72 -9.35 -1.17
C ARG A 10 -13.75 -9.22 0.34
N GLN A 11 -13.01 -10.02 1.10
CA GLN A 11 -12.91 -9.87 2.56
C GLN A 11 -12.16 -8.59 2.98
N ILE A 12 -11.07 -8.25 2.30
CA ILE A 12 -10.32 -7.01 2.58
C ILE A 12 -11.13 -5.78 2.13
N THR A 13 -11.77 -5.79 0.96
CA THR A 13 -12.53 -4.63 0.44
C THR A 13 -13.92 -4.49 1.05
N SER A 14 -14.58 -5.58 1.45
CA SER A 14 -15.85 -5.55 2.19
C SER A 14 -15.66 -5.04 3.62
N THR A 15 -14.47 -5.23 4.22
CA THR A 15 -14.16 -4.69 5.55
C THR A 15 -13.56 -3.29 5.49
N SER A 16 -12.91 -2.89 4.38
CA SER A 16 -12.15 -1.63 4.31
C SER A 16 -12.90 -0.39 3.85
N ALA A 17 -14.22 -0.45 3.65
CA ALA A 17 -14.90 0.61 2.92
C ALA A 17 -15.82 1.51 3.75
N HIS A 18 -16.22 1.10 4.96
CA HIS A 18 -17.00 1.93 5.89
C HIS A 18 -16.73 1.70 7.38
N ASN A 19 -15.93 0.69 7.75
CA ASN A 19 -15.58 0.49 9.16
C ASN A 19 -14.27 1.21 9.44
N ASN A 20 -14.37 2.37 10.11
CA ASN A 20 -13.26 2.96 10.82
C ASN A 20 -12.90 2.01 11.98
N SER A 21 -12.25 0.89 11.64
CA SER A 21 -11.77 -0.16 12.53
C SER A 21 -10.76 0.46 13.49
N ASN A 22 -11.30 0.99 14.57
CA ASN A 22 -10.59 1.48 15.73
C ASN A 22 -10.75 0.45 16.86
N ALA A 23 -9.95 0.59 17.90
CA ALA A 23 -9.96 -0.32 19.06
C ALA A 23 -11.37 -0.60 19.58
N PHE A 24 -12.20 0.44 19.69
CA PHE A 24 -13.58 0.32 20.12
C PHE A 24 -14.41 -0.56 19.19
N THR A 25 -14.47 -0.25 17.89
CA THR A 25 -15.26 -1.04 16.93
C THR A 25 -14.79 -2.49 16.83
N ASN A 26 -13.48 -2.73 16.94
CA ASN A 26 -12.92 -4.08 16.94
C ASN A 26 -13.32 -4.85 18.20
N PHE A 27 -13.30 -4.17 19.36
CA PHE A 27 -13.76 -4.72 20.63
C PHE A 27 -15.26 -5.05 20.60
N ILE A 28 -16.09 -4.17 20.06
CA ILE A 28 -17.52 -4.44 19.90
C ILE A 28 -17.71 -5.67 19.00
N HIS A 29 -17.08 -5.71 17.82
CA HIS A 29 -17.24 -6.83 16.88
C HIS A 29 -16.75 -8.16 17.45
N SER A 30 -15.62 -8.18 18.16
CA SER A 30 -15.05 -9.43 18.69
C SER A 30 -15.92 -10.06 19.78
N ARG A 31 -16.66 -9.26 20.54
CA ARG A 31 -17.51 -9.71 21.66
C ARG A 31 -19.01 -9.69 21.36
N TYR A 32 -19.41 -9.19 20.19
CA TYR A 32 -20.82 -9.05 19.83
C TYR A 32 -21.58 -10.38 19.88
N HIS A 33 -21.06 -11.41 19.22
CA HIS A 33 -21.71 -12.72 19.16
C HIS A 33 -21.76 -13.41 20.52
N GLU A 34 -20.74 -13.25 21.35
CA GLU A 34 -20.71 -13.80 22.71
C GLU A 34 -21.87 -13.22 23.55
N VAL A 35 -22.03 -11.90 23.55
CA VAL A 35 -23.09 -11.23 24.32
C VAL A 35 -24.48 -11.51 23.75
N LYS A 36 -24.63 -11.55 22.41
CA LYS A 36 -25.91 -11.81 21.75
C LYS A 36 -26.36 -13.26 21.91
N SER A 37 -25.45 -14.23 21.86
CA SER A 37 -25.77 -15.64 22.08
C SER A 37 -26.12 -15.93 23.54
N ALA A 38 -25.46 -15.28 24.50
CA ALA A 38 -25.78 -15.43 25.92
C ALA A 38 -27.15 -14.84 26.30
N LYS A 39 -27.60 -13.80 25.58
CA LYS A 39 -28.91 -13.16 25.79
C LYS A 39 -29.58 -12.86 24.44
N PRO A 40 -30.20 -13.86 23.79
CA PRO A 40 -30.83 -13.70 22.48
C PRO A 40 -31.95 -12.63 22.47
N GLU A 41 -32.64 -12.47 23.60
CA GLU A 41 -33.72 -11.51 23.82
C GLU A 41 -33.29 -10.04 23.72
N LEU A 42 -32.00 -9.74 23.91
CA LEU A 42 -31.52 -8.35 23.90
C LEU A 42 -31.58 -7.77 22.48
N SER A 43 -32.07 -6.53 22.36
CA SER A 43 -31.93 -5.79 21.11
C SER A 43 -30.45 -5.60 20.75
N ASN A 44 -30.15 -5.54 19.45
CA ASN A 44 -28.80 -5.26 18.96
C ASN A 44 -28.24 -3.96 19.56
N TYR A 45 -29.12 -2.98 19.77
CA TYR A 45 -28.76 -1.72 20.41
C TYR A 45 -28.32 -1.90 21.87
N ASP A 46 -29.01 -2.75 22.63
CA ASP A 46 -28.66 -3.03 24.03
C ASP A 46 -27.36 -3.81 24.16
N VAL A 47 -27.10 -4.74 23.24
CA VAL A 47 -25.82 -5.45 23.16
C VAL A 47 -24.67 -4.47 22.94
N ILE A 48 -24.79 -3.57 21.96
CA ILE A 48 -23.77 -2.56 21.68
C ILE A 48 -23.59 -1.62 22.87
N ARG A 49 -24.68 -1.16 23.49
CA ARG A 49 -24.64 -0.29 24.67
C ARG A 49 -23.89 -0.95 25.83
N LYS A 50 -24.18 -2.22 26.12
CA LYS A 50 -23.51 -2.99 27.17
C LYS A 50 -22.01 -3.12 26.88
N LEU A 51 -21.66 -3.50 25.65
CA LEU A 51 -20.25 -3.61 25.23
C LEU A 51 -19.53 -2.26 25.28
N ALA A 52 -20.22 -1.16 24.97
CA ALA A 52 -19.64 0.17 25.06
C ALA A 52 -19.36 0.59 26.52
N GLN A 53 -20.24 0.22 27.45
CA GLN A 53 -19.98 0.41 28.88
C GLN A 53 -18.80 -0.44 29.35
N LEU A 54 -18.72 -1.71 28.92
CA LEU A 54 -17.59 -2.59 29.23
C LEU A 54 -16.27 -2.01 28.74
N TYR A 55 -16.21 -1.53 27.50
CA TYR A 55 -15.01 -0.90 26.96
C TYR A 55 -14.57 0.34 27.77
N LYS A 56 -15.53 1.15 28.25
CA LYS A 56 -15.24 2.32 29.10
C LYS A 56 -14.73 1.94 30.49
N SER A 57 -15.09 0.76 30.99
CA SER A 57 -14.64 0.26 32.29
C SER A 57 -13.31 -0.52 32.25
N LEU A 58 -12.73 -0.74 31.06
CA LEU A 58 -11.45 -1.44 30.94
C LEU A 58 -10.30 -0.61 31.56
N PRO A 59 -9.27 -1.26 32.12
CA PRO A 59 -8.05 -0.60 32.53
C PRO A 59 -7.42 0.18 31.37
N VAL A 60 -6.74 1.29 31.69
CA VAL A 60 -6.10 2.16 30.69
C VAL A 60 -5.08 1.37 29.87
N GLU A 61 -4.33 0.47 30.52
CA GLU A 61 -3.32 -0.39 29.91
C GLU A 61 -3.92 -1.32 28.85
N GLU A 62 -5.10 -1.88 29.11
CA GLU A 62 -5.79 -2.77 28.18
C GLU A 62 -6.36 -1.98 26.99
N VAL A 63 -6.90 -0.79 27.23
CA VAL A 63 -7.37 0.10 26.17
C VAL A 63 -6.23 0.53 25.25
N GLU A 64 -5.06 0.86 25.79
CA GLU A 64 -3.89 1.24 25.00
C GLU A 64 -3.35 0.07 24.17
N LYS A 65 -3.36 -1.15 24.72
CA LYS A 65 -3.02 -2.35 23.96
C LYS A 65 -3.96 -2.55 22.78
N LEU A 66 -5.27 -2.45 22.98
CA LEU A 66 -6.28 -2.56 21.92
C LEU A 66 -6.11 -1.47 20.84
N LYS A 67 -5.74 -0.24 21.23
CA LYS A 67 -5.41 0.84 20.28
C LYS A 67 -4.18 0.53 19.45
N LEU A 68 -3.14 -0.01 20.06
CA LEU A 68 -1.92 -0.41 19.35
C LEU A 68 -2.22 -1.50 18.32
N GLU A 69 -2.90 -2.57 18.75
CA GLU A 69 -3.31 -3.67 17.88
C GLU A 69 -4.18 -3.19 16.70
N ALA A 70 -5.15 -2.31 16.96
CA ALA A 70 -5.99 -1.73 15.92
C ALA A 70 -5.17 -0.89 14.92
N LYS A 71 -4.20 -0.11 15.39
CA LYS A 71 -3.31 0.69 14.54
C LYS A 71 -2.41 -0.19 13.67
N GLU A 72 -1.87 -1.26 14.24
CA GLU A 72 -1.08 -2.24 13.50
C GLU A 72 -1.92 -2.92 12.42
N HIS A 73 -3.09 -3.45 12.78
CA HIS A 73 -3.99 -4.07 11.82
C HIS A 73 -4.37 -3.10 10.69
N GLN A 74 -4.71 -1.85 11.03
CA GLN A 74 -5.02 -0.83 10.02
C GLN A 74 -3.82 -0.55 9.09
N SER A 75 -2.60 -0.53 9.63
CA SER A 75 -1.36 -0.41 8.84
C SER A 75 -1.18 -1.58 7.88
N HIS A 76 -1.41 -2.82 8.35
CA HIS A 76 -1.36 -4.02 7.50
C HIS A 76 -2.39 -3.98 6.38
N VAL A 77 -3.64 -3.64 6.69
CA VAL A 77 -4.71 -3.52 5.69
C VAL A 77 -4.39 -2.42 4.67
N LYS A 78 -3.92 -1.25 5.10
CA LYS A 78 -3.48 -0.15 4.20
C LYS A 78 -2.34 -0.59 3.28
N LYS A 79 -1.37 -1.35 3.79
CA LYS A 79 -0.27 -1.91 2.97
C LYS A 79 -0.80 -2.93 1.97
N ALA A 80 -1.64 -3.87 2.40
CA ALA A 80 -2.21 -4.92 1.54
C ALA A 80 -3.07 -4.34 0.41
N THR A 81 -4.01 -3.45 0.74
CA THR A 81 -4.87 -2.75 -0.24
C THR A 81 -4.04 -1.94 -1.22
N LYS A 82 -3.03 -1.20 -0.76
CA LYS A 82 -2.10 -0.48 -1.65
C LYS A 82 -1.43 -1.42 -2.65
N VAL A 83 -0.93 -2.57 -2.20
CA VAL A 83 -0.29 -3.57 -3.09
C VAL A 83 -1.27 -4.08 -4.13
N ILE A 84 -2.50 -4.41 -3.71
CA ILE A 84 -3.56 -4.88 -4.61
C ILE A 84 -3.87 -3.84 -5.69
N PHE A 85 -4.16 -2.60 -5.28
CA PHE A 85 -4.56 -1.55 -6.21
C PHE A 85 -3.43 -1.21 -7.20
N LEU A 86 -2.19 -1.10 -6.72
CA LEU A 86 -1.03 -0.87 -7.58
C LEU A 86 -0.81 -2.02 -8.55
N THR A 87 -0.89 -3.27 -8.08
CA THR A 87 -0.72 -4.45 -8.93
C THR A 87 -1.78 -4.47 -10.02
N PHE A 88 -3.04 -4.20 -9.67
CA PHE A 88 -4.13 -4.10 -10.63
C PHE A 88 -3.89 -2.99 -11.65
N ALA A 89 -3.51 -1.79 -11.22
CA ALA A 89 -3.22 -0.68 -12.12
C ALA A 89 -2.05 -0.98 -13.07
N TYR A 90 -0.95 -1.55 -12.57
CA TYR A 90 0.21 -1.93 -13.40
C TYR A 90 -0.13 -3.00 -14.44
N ARG A 91 -0.98 -3.98 -14.08
CA ARG A 91 -1.48 -4.99 -15.03
C ARG A 91 -2.36 -4.39 -16.13
N ASN A 92 -2.96 -3.23 -15.87
CA ASN A 92 -3.79 -2.48 -16.81
C ASN A 92 -3.06 -1.26 -17.40
N GLY A 93 -1.74 -1.39 -17.57
CA GLY A 93 -0.95 -0.43 -18.35
C GLY A 93 -0.59 0.87 -17.62
N MET A 94 -0.78 0.96 -16.30
CA MET A 94 -0.25 2.09 -15.53
C MET A 94 1.27 2.14 -15.68
N PRO A 95 1.86 3.28 -16.09
CA PRO A 95 3.31 3.44 -16.18
C PRO A 95 4.00 3.13 -14.83
N LYS A 96 5.16 2.47 -14.89
CA LYS A 96 6.01 2.20 -13.72
C LYS A 96 6.99 3.34 -13.49
N SER A 97 7.27 3.62 -12.21
CA SER A 97 8.20 4.70 -11.84
C SER A 97 9.59 4.48 -12.45
N PRO A 98 10.19 5.51 -13.07
CA PRO A 98 11.56 5.46 -13.54
C PRO A 98 12.55 5.56 -12.36
N PRO A 99 13.87 5.41 -12.61
CA PRO A 99 14.91 5.82 -11.66
C PRO A 99 14.72 7.29 -11.35
N ASN A 100 14.72 7.64 -10.06
CA ASN A 100 14.43 9.00 -9.59
C ASN A 100 15.68 9.78 -9.12
N SER A 101 16.87 9.28 -9.42
CA SER A 101 18.16 9.91 -9.16
C SER A 101 19.20 9.43 -10.16
N GLY A 102 20.25 10.23 -10.39
CA GLY A 102 21.34 9.87 -11.30
C GLY A 102 22.01 8.55 -10.93
N LEU A 103 22.28 8.32 -9.63
CA LEU A 103 22.81 7.05 -9.12
C LEU A 103 21.96 5.85 -9.58
N LYS A 104 20.63 5.95 -9.56
CA LYS A 104 19.76 4.83 -9.97
C LYS A 104 19.72 4.66 -11.50
N VAL A 105 19.92 5.72 -12.27
CA VAL A 105 20.11 5.63 -13.73
C VAL A 105 21.41 4.89 -14.01
N PHE A 106 22.51 5.35 -13.39
CA PHE A 106 23.83 4.73 -13.49
C PHE A 106 23.81 3.24 -13.08
N MET A 107 23.21 2.92 -11.93
CA MET A 107 23.06 1.53 -11.48
C MET A 107 22.27 0.67 -12.47
N ARG A 108 21.19 1.21 -13.05
CA ARG A 108 20.41 0.48 -14.05
C ARG A 108 21.24 0.16 -15.29
N GLU A 109 22.10 1.08 -15.70
CA GLU A 109 23.00 0.87 -16.84
C GLU A 109 24.09 -0.16 -16.52
N LYS A 110 24.82 0.02 -15.41
CA LYS A 110 25.96 -0.85 -15.04
C LYS A 110 25.54 -2.26 -14.63
N LEU A 111 24.35 -2.42 -14.07
CA LEU A 111 23.83 -3.71 -13.60
C LEU A 111 22.80 -4.34 -14.54
N LYS A 112 22.68 -3.84 -15.80
CA LYS A 112 21.68 -4.33 -16.76
C LYS A 112 21.82 -5.82 -17.07
N ASP A 113 23.05 -6.32 -17.05
CA ASP A 113 23.44 -7.69 -17.41
C ASP A 113 23.59 -8.61 -16.19
N SER A 114 23.42 -8.10 -14.96
CA SER A 114 23.52 -8.88 -13.71
C SER A 114 22.31 -9.79 -13.44
N LYS A 115 21.44 -10.04 -14.43
CA LYS A 115 20.27 -10.89 -14.25
C LYS A 115 20.69 -12.35 -14.16
N GLY A 116 20.19 -13.07 -13.15
CA GLY A 116 20.48 -14.49 -12.95
C GLY A 116 21.77 -14.77 -12.18
N THR A 117 22.49 -13.73 -11.72
CA THR A 117 23.65 -13.92 -10.84
C THR A 117 23.21 -14.30 -9.41
N PRO A 118 24.04 -15.04 -8.66
CA PRO A 118 23.77 -15.34 -7.26
C PRO A 118 23.59 -14.06 -6.42
N VAL A 119 22.71 -14.12 -5.41
CA VAL A 119 22.39 -12.97 -4.54
C VAL A 119 23.64 -12.37 -3.87
N SER A 120 24.62 -13.21 -3.52
CA SER A 120 25.91 -12.76 -2.96
C SER A 120 26.70 -11.92 -3.96
N GLN A 121 26.78 -12.34 -5.22
CA GLN A 121 27.46 -11.61 -6.28
C GLN A 121 26.75 -10.29 -6.58
N MET A 122 25.43 -10.31 -6.73
CA MET A 122 24.62 -9.11 -6.96
C MET A 122 24.81 -8.07 -5.85
N ARG A 123 24.97 -8.52 -4.59
CA ARG A 123 25.27 -7.62 -3.47
C ARG A 123 26.64 -6.94 -3.63
N ASN A 124 27.64 -7.67 -4.08
CA ASN A 124 28.98 -7.13 -4.33
C ASN A 124 28.96 -6.16 -5.53
N ASP A 125 28.36 -6.56 -6.64
CA ASP A 125 28.20 -5.71 -7.83
C ASP A 125 27.50 -4.39 -7.48
N PHE A 126 26.48 -4.45 -6.63
CA PHE A 126 25.79 -3.25 -6.14
C PHE A 126 26.72 -2.34 -5.32
N LYS A 127 27.48 -2.91 -4.38
CA LYS A 127 28.45 -2.14 -3.57
C LYS A 127 29.52 -1.51 -4.44
N ASP A 128 30.04 -2.24 -5.42
CA ASP A 128 31.11 -1.76 -6.28
C ASP A 128 30.60 -0.70 -7.27
N THR A 129 29.37 -0.85 -7.77
CA THR A 129 28.70 0.19 -8.57
C THR A 129 28.50 1.49 -7.78
N VAL A 130 28.14 1.40 -6.49
CA VAL A 130 28.06 2.61 -5.63
C VAL A 130 29.43 3.28 -5.51
N LYS A 131 30.50 2.52 -5.30
CA LYS A 131 31.86 3.10 -5.23
C LYS A 131 32.24 3.77 -6.54
N GLN A 132 31.97 3.13 -7.68
CA GLN A 132 32.21 3.70 -9.00
C GLN A 132 31.48 5.03 -9.18
N TRP A 133 30.20 5.10 -8.77
CA TRP A 133 29.45 6.37 -8.79
C TRP A 133 30.11 7.45 -7.95
N MET A 134 30.55 7.14 -6.73
CA MET A 134 31.18 8.13 -5.84
C MET A 134 32.54 8.61 -6.37
N SER A 135 33.18 7.82 -7.24
CA SER A 135 34.42 8.18 -7.92
C SER A 135 34.21 8.87 -9.28
N LEU A 136 32.97 9.00 -9.76
CA LEU A 136 32.70 9.71 -11.01
C LEU A 136 32.94 11.22 -10.85
N PRO A 137 33.46 11.90 -11.88
CA PRO A 137 33.48 13.35 -11.96
C PRO A 137 32.08 13.96 -11.75
N GLU A 138 32.03 15.16 -11.18
CA GLU A 138 30.77 15.88 -10.97
C GLU A 138 30.02 16.15 -12.28
N SER A 139 30.74 16.36 -13.38
CA SER A 139 30.17 16.51 -14.73
C SER A 139 29.31 15.30 -15.12
N ASP A 140 29.85 14.10 -14.89
CA ASP A 140 29.21 12.85 -15.29
C ASP A 140 28.04 12.55 -14.37
N GLN A 141 28.20 12.79 -13.07
CA GLN A 141 27.10 12.67 -12.10
C GLN A 141 25.94 13.63 -12.46
N LEU A 142 26.25 14.84 -12.89
CA LEU A 142 25.27 15.83 -13.35
C LEU A 142 24.50 15.34 -14.58
N GLU A 143 25.18 14.72 -15.55
CA GLU A 143 24.54 14.14 -16.73
C GLU A 143 23.50 13.07 -16.34
N TYR A 144 23.87 12.12 -15.48
CA TYR A 144 22.91 11.11 -14.98
C TYR A 144 21.75 11.73 -14.21
N ASN A 145 22.00 12.80 -13.44
CA ASN A 145 20.94 13.52 -12.73
C ASN A 145 19.97 14.22 -13.69
N ASN A 146 20.47 14.78 -14.79
CA ASN A 146 19.64 15.34 -15.85
C ASN A 146 18.78 14.27 -16.52
N ILE A 147 19.37 13.11 -16.86
CA ILE A 147 18.62 11.96 -17.40
C ILE A 147 17.50 11.53 -16.44
N ALA A 148 17.78 11.44 -15.13
CA ALA A 148 16.76 11.09 -14.13
C ALA A 148 15.62 12.11 -14.06
N LYS A 149 15.92 13.40 -14.26
CA LYS A 149 14.95 14.49 -14.29
C LYS A 149 14.05 14.38 -15.52
N ASP A 150 14.62 14.11 -16.68
CA ASP A 150 13.87 13.96 -17.93
C ASP A 150 12.97 12.72 -17.90
N LEU A 151 13.49 11.59 -17.41
CA LEU A 151 12.70 10.38 -17.19
C LEU A 151 11.52 10.62 -16.25
N LYS A 152 11.71 11.41 -15.19
CA LYS A 152 10.64 11.78 -14.26
C LYS A 152 9.56 12.60 -14.95
N ASN A 153 9.94 13.58 -15.78
CA ASN A 153 9.00 14.41 -16.51
C ASN A 153 8.17 13.59 -17.51
N ASP A 154 8.84 12.74 -18.30
CA ASP A 154 8.19 11.80 -19.21
C ASP A 154 7.22 10.86 -18.48
N TYR A 155 7.63 10.33 -17.32
CA TYR A 155 6.77 9.52 -16.47
C TYR A 155 5.52 10.25 -15.97
N GLU A 156 5.67 11.51 -15.53
CA GLU A 156 4.53 12.31 -15.09
C GLU A 156 3.54 12.57 -16.24
N THR A 157 4.03 12.82 -17.46
CA THR A 157 3.20 12.96 -18.67
C THR A 157 2.44 11.67 -18.97
N LYS A 158 3.13 10.54 -19.04
CA LYS A 158 2.51 9.23 -19.28
C LYS A 158 1.48 8.85 -18.22
N LEU A 159 1.72 9.20 -16.96
CA LEU A 159 0.75 8.98 -15.89
C LEU A 159 -0.52 9.84 -16.05
N LYS A 160 -0.37 11.10 -16.48
CA LYS A 160 -1.51 11.98 -16.76
C LYS A 160 -2.33 11.45 -17.94
N GLU A 161 -1.67 11.08 -19.03
CA GLU A 161 -2.31 10.47 -20.19
C GLU A 161 -3.06 9.19 -19.82
N TRP A 162 -2.43 8.31 -19.04
CA TRP A 162 -3.07 7.09 -18.54
C TRP A 162 -4.27 7.40 -17.65
N ALA A 163 -4.18 8.40 -16.76
CA ALA A 163 -5.31 8.81 -15.93
C ALA A 163 -6.49 9.34 -16.76
N THR A 164 -6.21 10.21 -17.74
CA THR A 164 -7.21 10.75 -18.67
C THR A 164 -7.86 9.64 -19.49
N LYS A 165 -7.05 8.71 -20.06
CA LYS A 165 -7.54 7.57 -20.85
C LYS A 165 -8.52 6.69 -20.06
N ASN A 166 -8.32 6.57 -18.75
CA ASN A 166 -9.16 5.76 -17.87
C ASN A 166 -10.24 6.59 -17.15
N ASN A 167 -10.48 7.84 -17.55
CA ASN A 167 -11.48 8.74 -16.97
C ASN A 167 -11.35 8.90 -15.44
N ILE A 168 -10.13 8.91 -14.92
CA ILE A 168 -9.86 9.13 -13.49
C ILE A 168 -9.12 10.46 -13.29
N GLN A 169 -9.46 11.16 -12.20
CA GLN A 169 -8.76 12.40 -11.85
C GLN A 169 -7.29 12.09 -11.49
N TYR A 170 -6.37 12.74 -12.21
CA TYR A 170 -4.93 12.63 -11.96
C TYR A 170 -4.55 13.10 -10.54
N THR A 171 -3.54 12.44 -9.97
CA THR A 171 -2.86 12.87 -8.74
C THR A 171 -1.42 12.36 -8.73
N LYS A 172 -0.50 13.14 -8.15
CA LYS A 172 0.89 12.72 -7.97
C LYS A 172 1.03 11.53 -7.00
N ARG A 173 0.05 11.31 -6.11
CA ARG A 173 0.06 10.19 -5.17
C ARG A 173 -0.41 8.91 -5.87
N ILE A 174 0.54 8.11 -6.36
CA ILE A 174 0.31 6.86 -7.12
C ILE A 174 -0.68 5.92 -6.39
N SER A 175 -0.61 5.80 -5.06
CA SER A 175 -1.54 4.94 -4.31
C SER A 175 -2.99 5.41 -4.39
N ILE A 176 -3.23 6.73 -4.41
CA ILE A 176 -4.57 7.29 -4.57
C ILE A 176 -5.03 7.14 -6.02
N LEU A 177 -4.12 7.36 -6.98
CA LEU A 177 -4.44 7.19 -8.39
C LEU A 177 -4.84 5.73 -8.70
N ALA A 178 -4.11 4.76 -8.15
CA ALA A 178 -4.42 3.34 -8.29
C ALA A 178 -5.71 2.93 -7.55
N ASP A 179 -5.99 3.49 -6.37
CA ASP A 179 -7.27 3.29 -5.66
C ASP A 179 -8.46 3.81 -6.48
N ARG A 180 -8.36 5.03 -7.04
CA ARG A 180 -9.37 5.60 -7.94
C ARG A 180 -9.61 4.71 -9.16
N PHE A 181 -8.53 4.26 -9.79
CA PHE A 181 -8.61 3.34 -10.91
C PHE A 181 -9.31 2.04 -10.52
N TYR A 182 -8.92 1.42 -9.41
CA TYR A 182 -9.54 0.19 -8.94
C TYR A 182 -11.05 0.35 -8.70
N ARG A 183 -11.45 1.45 -8.04
CA ARG A 183 -12.87 1.75 -7.75
C ARG A 183 -13.71 2.02 -8.99
N ALA A 184 -13.12 2.50 -10.08
CA ALA A 184 -13.82 2.70 -11.34
C ALA A 184 -14.25 1.37 -12.00
N TYR A 185 -13.51 0.28 -11.77
CA TYR A 185 -13.81 -1.05 -12.32
C TYR A 185 -14.63 -1.93 -11.38
N TYR A 186 -14.55 -1.67 -10.08
CA TYR A 186 -15.31 -2.36 -9.05
C TYR A 186 -16.14 -1.34 -8.24
N PRO A 187 -17.16 -0.71 -8.87
CA PRO A 187 -18.09 0.13 -8.15
C PRO A 187 -18.81 -0.70 -7.08
N LYS A 188 -19.07 -0.07 -5.93
CA LYS A 188 -19.83 -0.69 -4.84
C LYS A 188 -21.31 -0.78 -5.20
#